data_AF-A0AAE3ZKD6-F1
#
_entry.id   AF-A0AAE3ZKD6-F1
#
_cell.length_a   1.000
_cell.length_b   1.000
_cell.length_c   1.000
_cell.angle_alpha   90.00
_cell.angle_beta   90.00
_cell.angle_gamma   90.00
#
_symmetry.space_group_name_H-M   'P 1'
#
loop_
_entity.id
_entity.type
_entity.pdbx_description
1 polymer ?
#
loop_
_entity_poly.entity_id
_entity_poly.type
_entity_poly.pdbx_seq_one_letter_code
_entity_poly.pdbx_strand_id
1 'polypeptide(L)'
;MKRQLTAACAAAVLSGALLGAVPAAADVPQPLQLAPRFSQRTAADLDQELHDCDSIPEGAIADFNGWTFSQPVDGEAALAYVIGFAHGRPATPAIIAVTAGGVMQLSAEADPTKPPVQVPLHEGVAGGLLATGADAAWIRVPDDWWLASGALSVATVPAGAPTTFEVSGVCPSPVTATPTPTTTASPSASPSVSPTASPTASPTATAAVTESPGAVPTGSGGGGAGLPITGPRTGWIVSAGVVLTLAGLILAVLARRRTRATFIP
;
A
#
# COMPACT_ATOMS: atom_id res chain seq x y z
N MET A 1 -9.81 37.27 -3.73
CA MET A 1 -8.42 36.93 -4.11
C MET A 1 -8.17 35.45 -3.86
N LYS A 2 -8.36 34.60 -4.88
CA LYS A 2 -8.13 33.15 -4.84
C LYS A 2 -6.65 32.89 -5.14
N ARG A 3 -5.86 32.48 -4.16
CA ARG A 3 -4.49 31.98 -4.40
C ARG A 3 -4.61 30.52 -4.84
N GLN A 4 -4.60 30.29 -6.15
CA GLN A 4 -4.39 28.95 -6.69
C GLN A 4 -2.95 28.55 -6.40
N LEU A 5 -2.76 27.64 -5.44
CA LEU A 5 -1.51 26.92 -5.26
C LEU A 5 -1.46 25.82 -6.31
N THR A 6 -0.89 26.14 -7.46
CA THR A 6 -0.55 25.18 -8.51
C THR A 6 0.61 24.32 -8.01
N ALA A 7 0.30 23.16 -7.43
CA ALA A 7 1.30 22.15 -7.10
C ALA A 7 1.74 21.47 -8.41
N ALA A 8 2.67 22.11 -9.13
CA ALA A 8 3.31 21.51 -10.30
C ALA A 8 4.19 20.33 -9.84
N CYS A 9 3.70 19.13 -10.10
CA CYS A 9 4.42 17.89 -9.91
C CYS A 9 5.15 17.50 -11.20
N ALA A 10 6.31 18.11 -11.48
CA ALA A 10 7.18 17.65 -12.55
C ALA A 10 7.92 16.38 -12.11
N ALA A 11 7.78 15.29 -12.88
CA ALA A 11 8.61 14.09 -12.81
C ALA A 11 9.87 14.37 -13.62
N ALA A 12 11.01 14.56 -12.95
CA ALA A 12 12.29 14.79 -13.59
C ALA A 12 13.06 13.48 -13.66
N VAL A 13 13.09 12.90 -14.87
CA VAL A 13 14.03 11.84 -15.26
C VAL A 13 15.44 12.42 -15.21
N LEU A 14 16.28 11.91 -14.32
CA LEU A 14 17.66 12.36 -14.15
C LEU A 14 18.62 11.31 -14.72
N SER A 15 18.86 11.43 -16.02
CA SER A 15 20.00 10.80 -16.70
C SER A 15 21.23 11.70 -16.50
N GLY A 16 21.97 11.48 -15.41
CA GLY A 16 23.22 12.17 -15.12
C GLY A 16 24.41 11.44 -15.77
N ALA A 17 24.98 12.04 -16.81
CA ALA A 17 26.21 11.61 -17.46
C ALA A 17 27.42 11.74 -16.51
N LEU A 18 28.00 10.60 -16.11
CA LEU A 18 29.34 10.51 -15.55
C LEU A 18 30.25 9.88 -16.60
N LEU A 19 31.04 10.71 -17.29
CA LEU A 19 32.10 10.30 -18.20
C LEU A 19 33.33 9.87 -17.40
N GLY A 20 33.31 8.65 -16.90
CA GLY A 20 34.48 7.86 -16.55
C GLY A 20 34.25 6.47 -17.15
N ALA A 21 35.25 5.85 -17.76
CA ALA A 21 35.13 4.54 -18.39
C ALA A 21 34.72 3.48 -17.35
N VAL A 22 33.41 3.32 -17.16
CA VAL A 22 32.82 2.26 -16.34
C VAL A 22 33.04 0.97 -17.13
N PRO A 23 33.62 -0.09 -16.54
CA PRO A 23 33.69 -1.38 -17.21
C PRO A 23 32.29 -1.73 -17.69
N ALA A 24 32.14 -2.13 -18.96
CA ALA A 24 30.87 -2.43 -19.64
C ALA A 24 29.79 -2.77 -18.64
N ALA A 25 29.03 -1.73 -18.24
CA ALA A 25 28.17 -1.81 -17.08
C ALA A 25 27.17 -2.92 -17.40
N ALA A 26 27.20 -4.01 -16.64
CA ALA A 26 26.12 -4.96 -16.68
C ALA A 26 24.84 -4.13 -16.50
N ASP A 27 23.95 -4.16 -17.50
CA ASP A 27 22.70 -3.41 -17.50
C ASP A 27 21.98 -3.72 -16.19
N VAL A 28 22.10 -2.81 -15.22
CA VAL A 28 21.43 -2.95 -13.94
C VAL A 28 19.95 -2.79 -14.27
N PRO A 29 19.12 -3.84 -14.10
CA PRO A 29 17.72 -3.78 -14.50
C PRO A 29 17.07 -2.61 -13.77
N GLN A 30 16.58 -1.64 -14.54
CA GLN A 30 15.87 -0.51 -13.97
C GLN A 30 14.52 -0.99 -13.46
N PRO A 31 14.12 -0.63 -12.22
CA PRO A 31 12.82 -0.99 -11.71
C PRO A 31 11.74 -0.27 -12.51
N LEU A 32 10.68 -1.01 -12.85
CA LEU A 32 9.52 -0.44 -13.52
C LEU A 32 8.85 0.56 -12.56
N GLN A 33 8.45 1.71 -13.07
CA GLN A 33 7.88 2.78 -12.26
C GLN A 33 6.34 2.74 -12.30
N LEU A 34 5.69 3.16 -11.22
CA LEU A 34 4.24 3.33 -11.24
C LEU A 34 3.86 4.40 -12.27
N ALA A 35 2.88 4.11 -13.12
CA ALA A 35 2.40 5.07 -14.10
C ALA A 35 1.95 6.38 -13.41
N PRO A 36 2.43 7.57 -13.86
CA PRO A 36 2.21 8.84 -13.15
C PRO A 36 0.75 9.20 -12.90
N ARG A 37 -0.18 8.70 -13.72
CA ARG A 37 -1.63 8.93 -13.59
C ARG A 37 -2.22 8.44 -12.26
N PHE A 38 -1.59 7.45 -11.63
CA PHE A 38 -2.03 6.89 -10.35
C PHE A 38 -1.40 7.58 -9.14
N SER A 39 -0.42 8.46 -9.35
CA SER A 39 0.22 9.18 -8.26
C SER A 39 -0.68 10.29 -7.72
N GLN A 40 -0.62 10.48 -6.40
CA GLN A 40 -1.38 11.48 -5.64
C GLN A 40 -2.90 11.28 -5.71
N ARG A 41 -3.35 10.02 -5.75
CA ARG A 41 -4.76 9.63 -5.79
C ARG A 41 -5.12 8.76 -4.60
N THR A 42 -6.29 8.97 -4.01
CA THR A 42 -6.93 7.98 -3.13
C THR A 42 -7.59 6.88 -3.97
N ALA A 43 -7.97 5.77 -3.37
CA ALA A 43 -8.69 4.71 -4.09
C ALA A 43 -10.02 5.22 -4.66
N ALA A 44 -10.70 6.10 -3.93
CA ALA A 44 -11.97 6.70 -4.36
C ALA A 44 -11.82 7.72 -5.51
N ASP A 45 -10.62 8.23 -5.77
CA ASP A 45 -10.37 9.20 -6.85
C ASP A 45 -10.08 8.55 -8.21
N LEU A 46 -9.97 7.22 -8.27
CA LEU A 46 -9.68 6.48 -9.49
C LEU A 46 -10.94 6.22 -10.33
N ASP A 47 -10.73 5.88 -11.59
CA ASP A 47 -11.82 5.63 -12.53
C ASP A 47 -12.66 4.43 -12.07
N GLN A 48 -13.98 4.52 -12.20
CA GLN A 48 -14.91 3.47 -11.75
C GLN A 48 -14.67 2.12 -12.43
N GLU A 49 -14.05 2.12 -13.62
CA GLU A 49 -13.64 0.91 -14.33
C GLU A 49 -12.55 0.11 -13.58
N LEU A 50 -11.78 0.77 -12.70
CA LEU A 50 -10.79 0.13 -11.85
C LEU A 50 -11.38 -0.33 -10.51
N HIS A 51 -12.67 -0.09 -10.23
CA HIS A 51 -13.27 -0.50 -8.97
C HIS A 51 -13.61 -1.99 -9.00
N ASP A 52 -12.64 -2.82 -8.61
CA ASP A 52 -12.75 -4.28 -8.55
C ASP A 52 -12.34 -4.77 -7.15
N CYS A 53 -13.33 -5.20 -6.39
CA CYS A 53 -13.17 -5.73 -5.05
C CYS A 53 -12.95 -7.25 -5.02
N ASP A 54 -13.31 -7.95 -6.09
CA ASP A 54 -13.25 -9.41 -6.16
C ASP A 54 -11.79 -9.89 -6.34
N SER A 55 -10.95 -9.05 -6.95
CA SER A 55 -9.52 -9.30 -7.15
C SER A 55 -8.66 -9.13 -5.88
N ILE A 56 -9.26 -8.73 -4.75
CA ILE A 56 -8.56 -8.51 -3.48
C ILE A 56 -8.93 -9.65 -2.53
N PRO A 57 -8.01 -10.56 -2.17
CA PRO A 57 -8.33 -11.77 -1.40
C PRO A 57 -9.07 -11.55 -0.07
N GLU A 58 -8.94 -10.37 0.52
CA GLU A 58 -9.62 -10.00 1.77
C GLU A 58 -10.69 -8.90 1.59
N GLY A 59 -10.98 -8.51 0.35
CA GLY A 59 -11.91 -7.43 -0.01
C GLY A 59 -11.56 -6.07 0.59
N ALA A 60 -12.47 -5.10 0.41
CA ALA A 60 -12.49 -3.93 1.29
C ALA A 60 -13.17 -4.30 2.61
N ILE A 61 -12.53 -3.91 3.69
CA ILE A 61 -13.10 -3.90 5.03
C ILE A 61 -13.33 -2.44 5.43
N ALA A 62 -14.18 -2.20 6.43
CA ALA A 62 -14.41 -0.86 6.95
C ALA A 62 -13.08 -0.19 7.31
N ASP A 63 -12.92 1.07 6.92
CA ASP A 63 -11.75 1.94 7.15
C ASP A 63 -10.49 1.60 6.34
N PHE A 64 -10.56 0.67 5.38
CA PHE A 64 -9.42 0.30 4.54
C PHE A 64 -9.74 0.24 3.05
N ASN A 65 -8.83 0.79 2.26
CA ASN A 65 -8.83 0.67 0.80
C ASN A 65 -7.95 -0.51 0.37
N GLY A 66 -8.40 -1.27 -0.62
CA GLY A 66 -7.61 -2.26 -1.32
C GLY A 66 -7.06 -1.75 -2.65
N TRP A 67 -5.87 -2.19 -3.02
CA TRP A 67 -5.17 -1.86 -4.27
C TRP A 67 -4.60 -3.11 -4.88
N THR A 68 -4.74 -3.31 -6.20
CA THR A 68 -4.02 -4.32 -6.96
C THR A 68 -3.12 -3.67 -8.02
N PHE A 69 -2.00 -4.32 -8.30
CA PHE A 69 -0.98 -3.83 -9.22
C PHE A 69 -0.70 -4.87 -10.29
N SER A 70 -0.57 -4.39 -11.53
CA SER A 70 -0.23 -5.26 -12.65
C SER A 70 1.24 -5.66 -12.64
N GLN A 71 1.52 -6.84 -13.18
CA GLN A 71 2.87 -7.21 -13.61
C GLN A 71 2.90 -7.21 -15.13
N PRO A 72 3.55 -6.22 -15.75
CA PRO A 72 3.49 -6.07 -17.20
C PRO A 72 4.57 -6.90 -17.92
N VAL A 73 5.28 -7.77 -17.21
CA VAL A 73 6.30 -8.67 -17.76
C VAL A 73 5.82 -10.10 -17.56
N ASP A 74 5.25 -10.67 -18.63
CA ASP A 74 4.75 -12.05 -18.65
C ASP A 74 5.86 -13.07 -18.39
N GLY A 75 5.53 -14.13 -17.65
CA GLY A 75 6.41 -15.29 -17.44
C GLY A 75 7.59 -15.09 -16.49
N GLU A 76 7.83 -13.86 -16.04
CA GLU A 76 8.81 -13.56 -14.98
C GLU A 76 8.11 -13.57 -13.61
N ALA A 77 8.83 -13.89 -12.55
CA ALA A 77 8.30 -13.71 -11.19
C ALA A 77 8.64 -12.29 -10.72
N ALA A 78 7.64 -11.50 -10.32
CA ALA A 78 7.90 -10.28 -9.57
C ALA A 78 8.74 -10.62 -8.32
N LEU A 79 9.87 -9.94 -8.17
CA LEU A 79 10.71 -10.11 -6.98
C LEU A 79 10.13 -9.32 -5.82
N ALA A 80 9.77 -8.06 -6.09
CA ALA A 80 9.22 -7.16 -5.10
C ALA A 80 8.45 -6.00 -5.73
N TYR A 81 7.32 -5.65 -5.12
CA TYR A 81 6.68 -4.35 -5.28
C TYR A 81 7.08 -3.47 -4.10
N VAL A 82 7.49 -2.23 -4.37
CA VAL A 82 7.77 -1.21 -3.36
C VAL A 82 6.85 -0.03 -3.62
N ILE A 83 5.81 0.10 -2.82
CA ILE A 83 4.73 1.07 -2.99
C ILE A 83 4.84 2.13 -1.90
N GLY A 84 4.89 3.40 -2.31
CA GLY A 84 4.88 4.54 -1.40
C GLY A 84 3.47 5.10 -1.27
N PHE A 85 2.97 5.16 -0.05
CA PHE A 85 1.77 5.87 0.33
C PHE A 85 2.11 7.11 1.14
N ALA A 86 1.15 8.01 1.27
CA ALA A 86 1.22 9.07 2.26
C ALA A 86 -0.16 9.31 2.89
N HIS A 87 -0.16 9.84 4.10
CA HIS A 87 -1.36 10.13 4.88
C HIS A 87 -1.21 11.39 5.74
N GLY A 88 -2.33 11.96 6.20
CA GLY A 88 -2.34 13.14 7.09
C GLY A 88 -1.86 14.47 6.49
N ARG A 89 -1.87 15.52 7.32
CA ARG A 89 -1.33 16.86 6.98
C ARG A 89 -0.54 17.41 8.18
N PRO A 90 0.80 17.56 8.09
CA PRO A 90 1.66 17.32 6.92
C PRO A 90 1.67 15.84 6.49
N ALA A 91 1.95 15.61 5.20
CA ALA A 91 1.98 14.27 4.63
C ALA A 91 3.08 13.43 5.28
N THR A 92 2.69 12.32 5.89
CA THR A 92 3.60 11.32 6.48
C THR A 92 3.75 10.16 5.50
N PRO A 93 4.96 9.85 5.01
CA PRO A 93 5.16 8.77 4.06
C PRO A 93 5.13 7.39 4.74
N ALA A 94 4.59 6.40 4.03
CA ALA A 94 4.65 5.00 4.40
C ALA A 94 5.09 4.17 3.19
N ILE A 95 6.18 3.42 3.32
CA ILE A 95 6.73 2.61 2.23
C ILE A 95 6.41 1.15 2.53
N ILE A 96 5.61 0.53 1.67
CA ILE A 96 5.17 -0.86 1.79
C ILE A 96 5.89 -1.69 0.73
N ALA A 97 6.61 -2.72 1.16
CA ALA A 97 7.21 -3.70 0.27
C ALA A 97 6.39 -5.00 0.30
N VAL A 98 6.01 -5.49 -0.88
CA VAL A 98 5.32 -6.78 -1.07
C VAL A 98 6.27 -7.72 -1.79
N THR A 99 6.55 -8.86 -1.18
CA THR A 99 7.48 -9.88 -1.69
C THR A 99 6.85 -11.27 -1.56
N ALA A 100 7.53 -12.29 -2.08
CA ALA A 100 7.13 -13.69 -1.83
C ALA A 100 7.14 -14.06 -0.34
N GLY A 101 7.88 -13.33 0.50
CA GLY A 101 7.91 -13.50 1.96
C GLY A 101 6.79 -12.77 2.71
N GLY A 102 5.88 -12.09 1.99
CA GLY A 102 4.79 -11.30 2.56
C GLY A 102 5.01 -9.78 2.44
N VAL A 103 4.23 -9.04 3.22
CA VAL A 103 4.23 -7.58 3.27
C VAL A 103 5.07 -7.06 4.44
N MET A 104 5.83 -6.00 4.22
CA MET A 104 6.60 -5.32 5.25
C MET A 104 6.61 -3.81 5.03
N GLN A 105 6.77 -3.05 6.12
CA GLN A 105 6.92 -1.61 6.05
C GLN A 105 8.39 -1.23 6.18
N LEU A 106 8.83 -0.30 5.36
CA LEU A 106 10.18 0.24 5.34
C LEU A 106 10.18 1.67 5.88
N SER A 107 11.22 2.02 6.63
CA SER A 107 11.45 3.40 7.07
C SER A 107 11.76 4.31 5.88
N ALA A 108 11.08 5.45 5.79
CA ALA A 108 11.49 6.54 4.90
C ALA A 108 12.67 7.30 5.53
N GLU A 109 13.87 6.70 5.50
CA GLU A 109 15.09 7.35 6.00
C GLU A 109 15.51 8.49 5.05
N ALA A 110 15.88 9.64 5.61
CA ALA A 110 16.31 10.80 4.80
C ALA A 110 17.72 10.63 4.21
N ASP A 111 18.52 9.73 4.79
CA ASP A 111 19.89 9.44 4.38
C ASP A 111 19.90 8.26 3.39
N PRO A 112 20.12 8.52 2.08
CA PRO A 112 20.12 7.46 1.06
C PRO A 112 21.34 6.53 1.17
N THR A 113 22.33 6.86 2.00
CA THR A 113 23.50 5.98 2.22
C THR A 113 23.21 4.87 3.22
N LYS A 114 22.13 5.01 4.00
CA LYS A 114 21.70 3.97 4.94
C LYS A 114 20.71 3.04 4.26
N PRO A 115 20.83 1.72 4.49
CA PRO A 115 19.82 0.79 4.01
C PRO A 115 18.47 1.09 4.69
N PRO A 116 17.36 0.89 3.99
CA PRO A 116 16.03 0.96 4.59
C PRO A 116 15.95 -0.04 5.75
N VAL A 117 15.37 0.39 6.86
CA VAL A 117 15.14 -0.46 8.03
C VAL A 117 13.68 -0.90 8.02
N GLN A 118 13.45 -2.19 8.27
CA GLN A 118 12.10 -2.70 8.45
C GLN A 118 11.52 -2.14 9.76
N VAL A 119 10.35 -1.53 9.66
CA VAL A 119 9.58 -1.04 10.82
C VAL A 119 8.34 -1.91 11.02
N PRO A 120 7.75 -1.92 12.22
CA PRO A 120 6.47 -2.58 12.43
C PRO A 120 5.45 -2.10 11.40
N LEU A 121 4.72 -3.05 10.82
CA LEU A 121 3.68 -2.77 9.85
C LEU A 121 2.54 -2.01 10.54
N HIS A 122 2.05 -0.94 9.91
CA HIS A 122 0.91 -0.20 10.41
C HIS A 122 -0.31 -1.13 10.59
N GLU A 123 -1.11 -0.88 11.62
CA GLU A 123 -2.31 -1.66 11.91
C GLU A 123 -3.24 -1.72 10.69
N GLY A 124 -3.73 -2.94 10.40
CA GLY A 124 -4.64 -3.25 9.29
C GLY A 124 -4.03 -3.22 7.88
N VAL A 125 -2.78 -2.77 7.72
CA VAL A 125 -2.06 -2.94 6.46
C VAL A 125 -1.80 -4.43 6.24
N ALA A 126 -2.17 -4.91 5.05
CA ALA A 126 -1.97 -6.28 4.61
C ALA A 126 -1.61 -6.29 3.13
N GLY A 127 -1.12 -7.42 2.63
CA GLY A 127 -0.80 -7.56 1.23
C GLY A 127 -0.08 -8.84 0.92
N GLY A 128 0.04 -9.14 -0.36
CA GLY A 128 0.70 -10.34 -0.83
C GLY A 128 0.85 -10.35 -2.35
N LEU A 129 1.68 -11.27 -2.84
CA LEU A 129 1.72 -11.58 -4.26
C LEU A 129 0.55 -12.48 -4.63
N LEU A 130 -0.05 -12.25 -5.78
CA LEU A 130 -1.10 -13.10 -6.33
C LEU A 130 -0.45 -14.21 -7.16
N ALA A 131 -0.95 -15.44 -7.04
CA ALA A 131 -0.33 -16.62 -7.66
C ALA A 131 -0.57 -16.69 -9.18
N THR A 132 -1.52 -15.92 -9.72
CA THR A 132 -2.02 -16.06 -11.09
C THR A 132 -2.56 -14.75 -11.64
N GLY A 133 -2.22 -14.42 -12.89
CA GLY A 133 -2.89 -13.38 -13.69
C GLY A 133 -2.02 -12.18 -14.04
N ALA A 134 -2.64 -11.18 -14.67
CA ALA A 134 -2.02 -9.87 -14.93
C ALA A 134 -1.83 -9.08 -13.63
N ASP A 135 -2.59 -9.41 -12.58
CA ASP A 135 -2.48 -8.88 -11.22
C ASP A 135 -1.47 -9.70 -10.44
N ALA A 136 -0.42 -9.06 -9.95
CA ALA A 136 0.68 -9.77 -9.33
C ALA A 136 0.90 -9.38 -7.87
N ALA A 137 0.34 -8.26 -7.42
CA ALA A 137 0.35 -7.88 -6.02
C ALA A 137 -0.94 -7.18 -5.61
N TRP A 138 -1.34 -7.41 -4.36
CA TRP A 138 -2.41 -6.66 -3.71
C TRP A 138 -1.92 -6.07 -2.38
N ILE A 139 -2.46 -4.92 -2.01
CA ILE A 139 -2.18 -4.23 -0.75
C ILE A 139 -3.48 -3.64 -0.20
N ARG A 140 -3.72 -3.83 1.09
CA ARG A 140 -4.73 -3.11 1.87
C ARG A 140 -4.05 -2.05 2.72
N VAL A 141 -4.57 -0.82 2.71
CA VAL A 141 -4.08 0.32 3.50
C VAL A 141 -5.25 1.11 4.10
N PRO A 142 -5.06 1.88 5.18
CA PRO A 142 -6.10 2.74 5.73
C PRO A 142 -6.71 3.66 4.65
N ASP A 143 -7.99 4.00 4.81
CA ASP A 143 -8.75 4.70 3.79
C ASP A 143 -8.34 6.18 3.59
N ASP A 144 -7.64 6.77 4.56
CA ASP A 144 -7.07 8.11 4.50
C ASP A 144 -5.71 8.17 3.78
N TRP A 145 -5.19 7.03 3.32
CA TRP A 145 -3.93 6.95 2.59
C TRP A 145 -4.15 7.19 1.09
N TRP A 146 -3.24 7.93 0.48
CA TRP A 146 -3.17 8.09 -0.97
C TRP A 146 -1.88 7.52 -1.55
N LEU A 147 -1.96 7.02 -2.77
CA LEU A 147 -0.84 6.44 -3.48
C LEU A 147 0.12 7.56 -3.91
N ALA A 148 1.37 7.53 -3.46
CA ALA A 148 2.37 8.56 -3.76
C ALA A 148 3.33 8.14 -4.88
N SER A 149 3.75 6.87 -4.88
CA SER A 149 4.74 6.32 -5.82
C SER A 149 4.71 4.80 -5.82
N GLY A 150 5.37 4.17 -6.79
CA GLY A 150 5.63 2.74 -6.76
C GLY A 150 6.78 2.33 -7.68
N ALA A 151 7.45 1.25 -7.30
CA ALA A 151 8.51 0.61 -8.08
C ALA A 151 8.32 -0.90 -8.07
N LEU A 152 8.52 -1.55 -9.21
CA LEU A 152 8.47 -2.99 -9.37
C LEU A 152 9.86 -3.49 -9.77
N SER A 153 10.39 -4.43 -8.98
CA SER A 153 11.61 -5.15 -9.30
C SER A 153 11.28 -6.52 -9.88
N VAL A 154 11.76 -6.79 -11.09
CA VAL A 154 11.67 -8.09 -11.77
C VAL A 154 13.07 -8.67 -11.96
N ALA A 155 13.18 -9.99 -12.05
CA ALA A 155 14.47 -10.67 -12.21
C ALA A 155 15.13 -10.32 -13.56
N THR A 156 14.33 -10.31 -14.62
CA THR A 156 14.77 -9.96 -15.97
C THR A 156 13.76 -9.02 -16.61
N VAL A 157 14.23 -7.95 -17.23
CA VAL A 157 13.40 -7.06 -18.05
C VAL A 157 13.68 -7.41 -19.51
N PRO A 158 12.75 -8.05 -20.24
CA PRO A 158 12.97 -8.35 -21.64
C PRO A 158 13.09 -7.05 -22.45
N ALA A 159 13.87 -7.09 -23.53
CA ALA A 159 14.01 -5.94 -24.42
C ALA A 159 12.63 -5.54 -24.97
N GLY A 160 12.28 -4.27 -24.84
CA GLY A 160 10.97 -3.75 -25.27
C GLY A 160 9.84 -3.92 -24.24
N ALA A 161 10.12 -4.45 -23.05
CA ALA A 161 9.16 -4.42 -21.94
C ALA A 161 8.78 -2.99 -21.58
N PRO A 162 7.56 -2.76 -21.07
CA PRO A 162 7.17 -1.45 -20.57
C PRO A 162 8.06 -1.04 -19.39
N THR A 163 8.34 0.25 -19.31
CA THR A 163 9.11 0.85 -18.21
C THR A 163 8.23 1.21 -17.01
N THR A 164 6.92 0.98 -17.13
CA THR A 164 5.93 1.30 -16.11
C THR A 164 5.02 0.12 -15.82
N PHE A 165 4.55 0.03 -14.57
CA PHE A 165 3.45 -0.84 -14.17
C PHE A 165 2.26 0.02 -13.71
N GLU A 166 1.09 -0.61 -13.59
CA GLU A 166 -0.17 0.10 -13.38
C GLU A 166 -0.90 -0.38 -12.15
N VAL A 167 -1.82 0.45 -11.65
CA VAL A 167 -2.89 -0.03 -10.76
C VAL A 167 -3.90 -0.73 -11.66
N SER A 168 -4.15 -2.00 -11.39
CA SER A 168 -5.09 -2.80 -12.17
C SER A 168 -6.48 -2.84 -11.55
N GLY A 169 -6.58 -2.59 -10.23
CA GLY A 169 -7.84 -2.53 -9.52
C GLY A 169 -7.70 -1.82 -8.17
N VAL A 170 -8.82 -1.28 -7.71
CA VAL A 170 -8.99 -0.73 -6.37
C VAL A 170 -10.32 -1.15 -5.78
N CYS A 171 -10.34 -1.29 -4.47
CA CYS A 171 -11.57 -1.49 -3.71
C CYS A 171 -11.64 -0.40 -2.64
N PRO A 172 -12.33 0.71 -2.90
CA PRO A 172 -12.50 1.74 -1.88
C PRO A 172 -13.28 1.18 -0.69
N SER A 173 -12.90 1.63 0.51
CA SER A 173 -13.62 1.32 1.77
C SER A 173 -15.12 1.60 1.58
N PRO A 174 -16.02 0.68 1.98
CA PRO A 174 -17.44 0.97 1.94
C PRO A 174 -17.68 2.16 2.85
N VAL A 175 -18.09 3.30 2.26
CA VAL A 175 -18.51 4.46 3.05
C VAL A 175 -19.64 4.01 3.94
N THR A 176 -19.34 3.87 5.24
CA THR A 176 -20.38 3.68 6.25
C THR A 176 -21.24 4.91 6.14
N ALA A 177 -22.47 4.73 5.65
CA ALA A 177 -23.40 5.83 5.49
C ALA A 177 -23.50 6.51 6.86
N THR A 178 -22.93 7.71 6.98
CA THR A 178 -23.10 8.54 8.17
C THR A 178 -24.60 8.58 8.40
N PRO A 179 -25.12 8.13 9.55
CA PRO A 179 -26.55 8.10 9.78
C PRO A 179 -27.06 9.51 9.53
N THR A 180 -27.86 9.67 8.47
CA THR A 180 -28.49 10.95 8.17
C THR A 180 -29.17 11.37 9.47
N PRO A 181 -28.80 12.53 10.05
CA PRO A 181 -29.37 12.95 11.32
C PRO A 181 -30.88 12.94 11.13
N THR A 182 -31.54 11.98 11.78
CA THR A 182 -32.99 11.86 11.69
C THR A 182 -33.47 13.17 12.29
N THR A 183 -34.16 13.98 11.49
CA THR A 183 -34.76 15.23 11.96
C THR A 183 -35.72 14.86 13.08
N THR A 184 -35.22 14.94 14.32
CA THR A 184 -36.01 14.70 15.50
C THR A 184 -37.05 15.80 15.49
N ALA A 185 -38.29 15.44 15.12
CA ALA A 185 -39.41 16.34 15.19
C ALA A 185 -39.45 16.90 16.61
N SER A 186 -39.30 18.23 16.71
CA SER A 186 -39.40 18.95 17.98
C SER A 186 -40.72 18.60 18.65
N PRO A 187 -40.75 18.05 19.88
CA PRO A 187 -41.99 17.70 20.54
C PRO A 187 -42.78 18.99 20.83
N SER A 188 -43.91 19.14 20.13
CA SER A 188 -44.92 20.14 20.44
C SER A 188 -45.68 19.72 21.70
N ALA A 189 -45.69 20.62 22.69
CA ALA A 189 -46.57 20.75 23.86
C ALA A 189 -47.08 19.47 24.58
N SER A 190 -46.69 19.40 25.85
CA SER A 190 -47.14 18.52 26.93
C SER A 190 -48.67 18.37 27.05
N PRO A 191 -49.17 17.13 27.16
CA PRO A 191 -50.20 16.79 28.12
C PRO A 191 -49.57 16.11 29.34
N SER A 192 -49.81 16.71 30.50
CA SER A 192 -49.57 16.10 31.81
C SER A 192 -50.50 14.90 31.98
N VAL A 193 -49.94 13.70 31.98
CA VAL A 193 -50.61 12.49 32.49
C VAL A 193 -49.64 11.74 33.39
N SER A 194 -50.09 11.56 34.64
CA SER A 194 -49.42 10.86 35.72
C SER A 194 -49.41 9.34 35.47
N PRO A 195 -48.26 8.66 35.51
CA PRO A 195 -48.23 7.21 35.56
C PRO A 195 -48.04 6.71 37.00
N THR A 196 -49.06 6.01 37.50
CA THR A 196 -48.92 5.02 38.59
C THR A 196 -48.96 3.64 37.95
N ALA A 197 -47.83 2.92 37.94
CA ALA A 197 -47.78 1.47 38.12
C ALA A 197 -46.32 1.01 38.19
N SER A 198 -46.00 0.35 39.30
CA SER A 198 -44.77 -0.41 39.51
C SER A 198 -44.96 -1.82 38.93
N PRO A 199 -44.01 -2.31 38.12
CA PRO A 199 -43.79 -3.75 38.01
C PRO A 199 -42.44 -4.14 38.61
N THR A 200 -42.53 -4.96 39.65
CA THR A 200 -41.45 -5.82 40.13
C THR A 200 -41.41 -7.05 39.23
N ALA A 201 -40.28 -7.31 38.57
CA ALA A 201 -39.92 -8.65 38.13
C ALA A 201 -38.39 -8.77 37.98
N SER A 202 -37.81 -9.55 38.89
CA SER A 202 -36.45 -10.08 38.79
C SER A 202 -36.54 -11.46 38.11
N PRO A 203 -35.76 -11.70 37.06
CA PRO A 203 -35.30 -13.06 36.79
C PRO A 203 -33.78 -13.16 36.92
N THR A 204 -33.38 -14.06 37.83
CA THR A 204 -32.10 -14.75 37.87
C THR A 204 -32.04 -15.75 36.71
N ALA A 205 -30.95 -15.76 35.95
CA ALA A 205 -30.55 -16.94 35.17
C ALA A 205 -29.03 -16.98 35.00
N THR A 206 -28.41 -17.82 35.83
CA THR A 206 -27.08 -18.40 35.69
C THR A 206 -27.06 -19.35 34.50
N ALA A 207 -26.08 -19.22 33.61
CA ALA A 207 -25.64 -20.31 32.75
C ALA A 207 -24.12 -20.28 32.64
N ALA A 208 -23.48 -21.26 33.28
CA ALA A 208 -22.10 -21.63 33.03
C ALA A 208 -22.06 -22.41 31.71
N VAL A 209 -21.19 -22.01 30.77
CA VAL A 209 -20.87 -22.81 29.60
C VAL A 209 -19.46 -23.36 29.79
N THR A 210 -19.43 -24.68 29.93
CA THR A 210 -18.28 -25.56 30.01
C THR A 210 -17.47 -25.53 28.71
N GLU A 211 -16.15 -25.42 28.86
CA GLU A 211 -15.15 -25.54 27.80
C GLU A 211 -15.17 -26.92 27.12
N SER A 212 -14.89 -26.95 25.82
CA SER A 212 -14.53 -28.17 25.09
C SER A 212 -13.30 -27.89 24.22
N PRO A 213 -12.10 -28.40 24.58
CA PRO A 213 -10.92 -28.30 23.73
C PRO A 213 -10.94 -29.42 22.68
N GLY A 214 -11.32 -29.06 21.45
CA GLY A 214 -11.36 -29.95 20.30
C GLY A 214 -10.08 -29.91 19.45
N ALA A 215 -9.32 -31.00 19.52
CA ALA A 215 -8.43 -31.56 18.51
C ALA A 215 -7.27 -30.71 17.92
N VAL A 216 -6.05 -31.14 18.27
CA VAL A 216 -4.81 -30.86 17.55
C VAL A 216 -4.74 -31.77 16.32
N PRO A 217 -4.68 -31.27 15.07
CA PRO A 217 -4.32 -32.12 13.94
C PRO A 217 -2.81 -32.42 13.97
N THR A 218 -2.50 -33.66 14.32
CA THR A 218 -1.18 -34.28 14.15
C THR A 218 -1.00 -34.63 12.68
N GLY A 219 -0.54 -33.66 11.90
CA GLY A 219 -0.16 -33.83 10.49
C GLY A 219 1.25 -34.39 10.37
N SER A 220 1.35 -35.72 10.46
CA SER A 220 2.52 -36.52 10.15
C SER A 220 2.68 -36.70 8.63
N GLY A 221 3.88 -36.45 8.11
CA GLY A 221 4.41 -37.17 6.96
C GLY A 221 4.65 -36.34 5.69
N GLY A 222 5.91 -36.25 5.29
CA GLY A 222 6.29 -35.72 3.98
C GLY A 222 7.77 -35.40 3.85
N GLY A 223 8.64 -36.38 4.06
CA GLY A 223 10.07 -36.26 3.77
C GLY A 223 10.32 -36.02 2.29
N GLY A 224 10.78 -34.83 1.96
CA GLY A 224 11.32 -34.45 0.66
C GLY A 224 12.68 -33.80 0.87
N ALA A 225 13.73 -34.61 0.81
CA ALA A 225 15.11 -34.16 0.78
C ALA A 225 15.36 -33.36 -0.51
N GLY A 226 15.68 -32.07 -0.38
CA GLY A 226 15.94 -31.21 -1.53
C GLY A 226 16.45 -29.83 -1.16
N LEU A 227 17.62 -29.79 -0.51
CA LEU A 227 18.58 -28.68 -0.38
C LEU A 227 18.03 -27.29 0.06
N PRO A 228 18.49 -26.73 1.19
CA PRO A 228 18.18 -25.34 1.53
C PRO A 228 18.87 -24.38 0.56
N ILE A 229 18.14 -23.89 -0.44
CA ILE A 229 18.53 -22.68 -1.20
C ILE A 229 18.07 -21.47 -0.38
N THR A 230 18.77 -21.21 0.72
CA THR A 230 18.76 -19.90 1.40
C THR A 230 20.18 -19.58 1.86
N GLY A 231 21.10 -19.51 0.91
CA GLY A 231 22.38 -18.86 1.16
C GLY A 231 22.15 -17.37 1.46
N PRO A 232 22.90 -16.75 2.40
CA PRO A 232 22.70 -15.37 2.88
C PRO A 232 23.00 -14.26 1.83
N ARG A 233 23.03 -14.60 0.54
CA ARG A 233 23.38 -13.67 -0.55
C ARG A 233 22.17 -13.09 -1.29
N THR A 234 20.98 -13.65 -1.15
CA THR A 234 19.78 -13.11 -1.83
C THR A 234 19.25 -11.82 -1.21
N GLY A 235 19.54 -11.57 0.08
CA GLY A 235 19.12 -10.33 0.75
C GLY A 235 19.82 -9.06 0.23
N TRP A 236 21.02 -9.20 -0.37
CA TRP A 236 21.79 -8.04 -0.81
C TRP A 236 21.27 -7.43 -2.11
N ILE A 237 20.74 -8.25 -3.03
CA ILE A 237 20.25 -7.76 -4.33
C ILE A 237 18.97 -6.93 -4.15
N VAL A 238 18.08 -7.33 -3.23
CA VAL A 238 16.89 -6.54 -2.89
C VAL A 238 17.29 -5.22 -2.21
N SER A 239 18.29 -5.25 -1.33
CA SER A 239 18.74 -4.04 -0.63
C SER A 239 19.31 -2.98 -1.58
N ALA A 240 20.07 -3.38 -2.60
CA ALA A 240 20.65 -2.48 -3.59
C ALA A 240 19.59 -1.78 -4.44
N GLY A 241 18.54 -2.52 -4.86
CA GLY A 241 17.43 -1.96 -5.62
C GLY A 241 16.64 -0.91 -4.84
N VAL A 242 16.37 -1.16 -3.56
CA VAL A 242 15.65 -0.21 -2.70
C VAL A 242 16.46 1.06 -2.43
N VAL A 243 17.77 0.92 -2.17
CA VAL A 243 18.66 2.08 -1.96
C VAL A 243 18.68 3.00 -3.19
N LEU A 244 18.75 2.44 -4.40
CA LEU A 244 18.74 3.23 -5.64
C LEU A 244 17.40 3.93 -5.90
N THR A 245 16.27 3.28 -5.61
CA THR A 245 14.95 3.91 -5.76
C THR A 245 14.73 5.02 -4.73
N LEU A 246 15.15 4.81 -3.48
CA LEU A 246 15.04 5.83 -2.44
C LEU A 246 15.91 7.05 -2.79
N ALA A 247 17.14 6.83 -3.23
CA ALA A 247 18.05 7.89 -3.67
C ALA A 247 17.46 8.69 -4.86
N GLY A 248 16.85 8.01 -5.82
CA GLY A 248 16.15 8.66 -6.94
C GLY A 248 14.98 9.54 -6.50
N LEU A 249 14.18 9.06 -5.55
CA LEU A 249 13.02 9.78 -5.02
C LEU A 249 13.45 11.03 -4.23
N ILE A 250 14.50 10.92 -3.40
CA ILE A 250 15.08 12.05 -2.66
C ILE A 250 15.64 13.11 -3.62
N LEU A 251 16.39 12.70 -4.66
CA LEU A 251 16.92 13.62 -5.67
C LEU A 251 15.81 14.35 -6.42
N ALA A 252 14.71 13.66 -6.77
CA ALA A 252 13.55 14.28 -7.42
C ALA A 252 12.88 15.35 -6.52
N VAL A 253 12.77 15.09 -5.22
CA VAL A 253 12.23 16.05 -4.24
C VAL A 253 13.16 17.26 -4.07
N LEU A 254 14.48 17.04 -3.99
CA LEU A 254 15.47 18.13 -3.87
C LEU A 254 15.55 18.98 -5.14
N ALA A 255 15.44 18.36 -6.33
CA ALA A 255 15.38 19.06 -7.61
C ALA A 255 14.14 19.97 -7.69
N ARG A 256 12.99 19.52 -7.17
CA ARG A 256 11.78 20.35 -7.04
C ARG A 256 11.95 21.51 -6.06
N ARG A 257 12.70 21.33 -4.98
CA ARG A 257 13.01 22.43 -4.05
C ARG A 257 13.89 23.49 -4.68
N ARG A 258 14.89 23.09 -5.47
CA ARG A 258 15.80 24.03 -6.15
C ARG A 258 15.11 24.86 -7.23
N THR A 259 14.23 24.27 -8.02
CA THR A 259 13.49 25.01 -9.08
C THR A 259 12.52 26.07 -8.53
N ARG A 260 12.11 25.96 -7.26
CA ARG A 260 11.27 26.97 -6.60
C ARG A 260 12.05 28.11 -5.96
N ALA A 261 13.38 27.98 -5.81
CA ALA A 261 14.22 29.01 -5.21
C ALA A 261 14.75 30.03 -6.23
N THR A 262 14.64 29.75 -7.52
CA THR A 262 15.02 30.69 -8.59
C THR A 262 13.81 31.54 -8.99
N PHE A 263 13.34 32.37 -8.07
CA PHE A 263 12.54 33.52 -8.43
C PHE A 263 12.92 34.69 -7.53
N ILE A 264 13.69 35.61 -8.11
CA ILE A 264 13.55 37.08 -8.10
C ILE A 264 14.96 37.73 -8.17
N PRO A 265 15.16 38.78 -8.97
CA PRO A 265 14.32 39.36 -10.04
C PRO A 265 14.84 39.10 -11.46
#